data_AF-A0A7J8LYL7-F1
#
_entry.id   AF-A0A7J8LYL7-F1
#
_cell.length_a   1.000
_cell.length_b   1.000
_cell.length_c   1.000
_cell.angle_alpha   90.00
_cell.angle_beta   90.00
_cell.angle_gamma   90.00
#
_symmetry.space_group_name_H-M   'P 1'
#
loop_
_entity.id
_entity.type
_entity.pdbx_description
1 polymer ?
#
loop_
_entity_poly.entity_id
_entity_poly.type
_entity_poly.pdbx_seq_one_letter_code
_entity_poly.pdbx_strand_id
1 'polypeptide(L)'
;MALSLLTAVPSSSFIRLHTKGTSNRSNVNNLSVVRASKSVAKANDSDQKIVRRSANYHPPTWEYDYIQSLKSDYLGESFNEQAIRLLGEVRMMLEKVVDPLEKLELIDTLQRLGLSYHFQDETKRILEDIHIRADQSKALWKEGNLYATALEFRLLRQHGYNVTQ
;
A
#
# COMPACT_ATOMS: atom_id res chain seq x y z
N MET A 1 34.82 -2.99 -45.18
CA MET A 1 33.84 -3.98 -44.67
C MET A 1 33.01 -3.24 -43.63
N ALA A 2 31.88 -2.60 -44.00
CA ALA A 2 30.55 -3.19 -44.21
C ALA A 2 30.09 -3.97 -42.95
N LEU A 3 28.97 -3.71 -42.26
CA LEU A 3 27.71 -3.06 -42.59
C LEU A 3 27.05 -2.53 -41.29
N SER A 4 26.33 -1.41 -41.41
CA SER A 4 25.30 -0.93 -40.48
C SER A 4 24.03 -1.78 -40.58
N LEU A 5 23.35 -2.09 -39.48
CA LEU A 5 21.93 -2.47 -39.50
C LEU A 5 21.16 -1.90 -38.30
N LEU A 6 20.28 -0.93 -38.61
CA LEU A 6 19.05 -0.61 -37.89
C LEU A 6 18.14 -1.84 -37.94
N THR A 7 17.47 -2.20 -36.84
CA THR A 7 16.32 -3.09 -36.88
C THR A 7 15.12 -2.44 -36.20
N ALA A 8 13.99 -2.55 -36.89
CA ALA A 8 12.79 -1.77 -36.75
C ALA A 8 11.87 -2.25 -35.62
N VAL A 9 10.96 -1.35 -35.23
CA VAL A 9 9.80 -1.59 -34.37
C VAL A 9 8.90 -2.69 -34.94
N PRO A 10 8.47 -3.68 -34.14
CA PRO A 10 7.34 -4.52 -34.52
C PRO A 10 6.04 -3.77 -34.24
N SER A 11 5.35 -3.40 -35.31
CA SER A 11 3.95 -3.00 -35.34
C SER A 11 3.09 -4.07 -34.67
N SER A 12 2.56 -3.79 -33.47
CA SER A 12 1.56 -4.65 -32.82
C SER A 12 0.19 -4.41 -33.45
N SER A 13 -0.18 -5.26 -34.40
CA SER A 13 -1.54 -5.32 -34.93
C SER A 13 -2.44 -6.06 -33.94
N PHE A 14 -3.39 -5.33 -33.35
CA PHE A 14 -4.40 -5.90 -32.46
C PHE A 14 -5.45 -6.69 -33.26
N ILE A 15 -5.44 -8.01 -33.13
CA ILE A 15 -6.54 -8.86 -33.61
C ILE A 15 -7.65 -8.84 -32.56
N ARG A 16 -8.78 -8.23 -32.92
CA ARG A 16 -10.01 -8.18 -32.13
C ARG A 16 -10.76 -9.52 -32.28
N LEU A 17 -10.74 -10.36 -31.24
CA LEU A 17 -11.64 -11.52 -31.16
C LEU A 17 -12.87 -11.17 -30.33
N HIS A 18 -14.04 -11.26 -30.95
CA HIS A 18 -15.34 -11.19 -30.28
C HIS A 18 -15.78 -12.61 -29.91
N THR A 19 -16.07 -12.87 -28.63
CA THR A 19 -16.82 -14.05 -28.19
C THR A 19 -18.14 -13.61 -27.56
N LYS A 20 -19.25 -14.22 -28.01
CA LYS A 20 -20.59 -14.07 -27.42
C LYS A 20 -20.91 -15.33 -26.62
N GLY A 21 -21.13 -15.19 -25.31
CA GLY A 21 -21.60 -16.27 -24.45
C GLY A 21 -23.12 -16.26 -24.31
N THR A 22 -23.79 -17.36 -24.68
CA THR A 22 -25.21 -17.63 -24.43
C THR A 22 -25.35 -18.53 -23.21
N SER A 23 -26.18 -18.16 -22.23
CA SER A 23 -26.52 -18.97 -21.05
C SER A 23 -27.99 -19.41 -21.15
N ASN A 24 -28.23 -20.73 -21.08
CA ASN A 24 -29.55 -21.34 -20.96
C ASN A 24 -29.75 -21.87 -19.54
N ARG A 25 -30.90 -21.59 -18.91
CA ARG A 25 -31.33 -22.24 -17.67
C ARG A 25 -32.81 -22.62 -17.76
N SER A 26 -33.10 -23.86 -17.36
CA SER A 26 -34.32 -24.62 -17.57
C SER A 26 -35.44 -24.39 -16.55
N ASN A 27 -36.65 -24.72 -17.03
CA ASN A 27 -38.00 -24.85 -16.47
C ASN A 27 -38.23 -25.20 -14.99
N VAL A 28 -39.33 -24.64 -14.45
CA VAL A 28 -40.25 -25.32 -13.51
C VAL A 28 -41.70 -24.83 -13.71
N ASN A 29 -42.67 -25.74 -13.51
CA ASN A 29 -44.06 -25.68 -13.98
C ASN A 29 -45.05 -24.87 -13.09
N ASN A 30 -45.96 -24.17 -13.78
CA ASN A 30 -47.39 -23.88 -13.57
C ASN A 30 -48.03 -23.86 -12.15
N LEU A 31 -48.58 -22.70 -11.78
CA LEU A 31 -49.83 -22.57 -11.03
C LEU A 31 -50.75 -21.55 -11.71
N SER A 32 -52.00 -21.95 -11.94
CA SER A 32 -53.04 -21.14 -12.59
C SER A 32 -53.62 -20.11 -11.63
N VAL A 33 -53.59 -18.83 -12.02
CA VAL A 33 -54.18 -17.72 -11.26
C VAL A 33 -55.24 -17.03 -12.10
N VAL A 34 -56.38 -16.78 -11.46
CA VAL A 34 -57.61 -16.18 -11.99
C VAL A 34 -57.33 -14.88 -12.74
N ARG A 35 -57.90 -14.77 -13.95
CA ARG A 35 -57.75 -13.64 -14.87
C ARG A 35 -58.47 -12.41 -14.31
N ALA A 36 -57.71 -11.46 -13.78
CA ALA A 36 -58.14 -10.08 -13.63
C ALA A 36 -57.87 -9.31 -14.93
N SER A 37 -58.88 -8.64 -15.47
CA SER A 37 -58.76 -7.76 -16.63
C SER A 37 -57.92 -6.54 -16.27
N LYS A 38 -56.61 -6.58 -16.54
CA LYS A 38 -55.74 -5.41 -16.44
C LYS A 38 -56.02 -4.48 -17.62
N SER A 39 -56.42 -3.25 -17.35
CA SER A 39 -56.34 -2.17 -18.32
C SER A 39 -54.86 -1.92 -18.62
N VAL A 40 -54.45 -2.13 -19.87
CA VAL A 40 -53.09 -1.82 -20.32
C VAL A 40 -53.08 -0.35 -20.73
N ALA A 41 -52.50 0.49 -19.88
CA ALA A 41 -52.05 1.80 -20.33
C ALA A 41 -50.91 1.58 -21.34
N LYS A 42 -51.15 1.88 -22.61
CA LYS A 42 -50.08 1.97 -23.61
C LYS A 42 -49.21 3.17 -23.25
N ALA A 43 -48.12 2.92 -22.55
CA ALA A 43 -47.00 3.86 -22.57
C ALA A 43 -46.44 3.83 -24.00
N ASN A 44 -46.46 4.98 -24.68
CA ASN A 44 -45.63 5.16 -25.86
C ASN A 44 -44.19 5.14 -25.35
N ASP A 45 -43.57 3.96 -25.36
CA ASP A 45 -42.14 3.79 -25.15
C ASP A 45 -41.45 4.39 -26.38
N SER A 46 -41.44 5.73 -26.46
CA SER A 46 -40.49 6.39 -27.32
C SER A 46 -39.13 6.01 -26.76
N ASP A 47 -38.49 5.07 -27.44
CA ASP A 47 -37.16 4.51 -27.19
C ASP A 47 -36.12 5.65 -27.29
N GLN A 48 -36.21 6.62 -26.39
CA GLN A 48 -35.31 7.75 -26.30
C GLN A 48 -34.03 7.21 -25.71
N LYS A 49 -33.17 6.68 -26.58
CA LYS A 49 -31.82 6.24 -26.27
C LYS A 49 -31.10 7.36 -25.51
N ILE A 50 -31.06 7.26 -24.18
CA ILE A 50 -30.39 8.24 -23.33
C ILE A 50 -28.90 8.22 -23.71
N VAL A 51 -28.45 9.25 -24.44
CA VAL A 51 -27.06 9.39 -24.86
C VAL A 51 -26.24 9.85 -23.66
N ARG A 52 -25.45 8.94 -23.07
CA ARG A 52 -24.49 9.29 -22.01
C ARG A 52 -23.10 9.54 -22.60
N ARG A 53 -22.41 10.54 -22.07
CA ARG A 53 -21.02 10.84 -22.41
C ARG A 53 -20.09 9.79 -21.77
N SER A 54 -19.13 9.29 -22.54
CA SER A 54 -18.03 8.45 -22.04
C SER A 54 -16.86 9.35 -21.66
N ALA A 55 -16.22 9.06 -20.52
CA ALA A 55 -15.01 9.74 -20.07
C ALA A 55 -13.73 9.22 -20.76
N ASN A 56 -13.82 8.16 -21.57
CA ASN A 56 -12.70 7.55 -22.30
C ASN A 56 -11.52 7.15 -21.39
N TYR A 57 -11.82 6.51 -20.26
CA TYR A 57 -10.78 5.97 -19.38
C TYR A 57 -9.97 4.88 -20.09
N HIS A 58 -8.68 4.85 -19.79
CA HIS A 58 -7.80 3.78 -20.21
C HIS A 58 -8.10 2.49 -19.43
N PRO A 59 -7.84 1.32 -20.04
CA PRO A 59 -7.94 0.05 -19.33
C PRO A 59 -6.90 -0.02 -18.19
N PRO A 60 -7.07 -0.96 -17.25
CA PRO A 60 -6.10 -1.19 -16.18
C PRO A 60 -4.69 -1.45 -16.73
N THR A 61 -3.67 -0.94 -16.03
CA THR A 61 -2.26 -1.15 -16.38
C THR A 61 -1.86 -2.63 -16.33
N TRP A 62 -2.46 -3.40 -15.43
CA TRP A 62 -2.18 -4.82 -15.25
C TRP A 62 -3.42 -5.65 -15.58
N GLU A 63 -3.19 -6.71 -16.35
CA GLU A 63 -4.22 -7.70 -16.65
C GLU A 63 -4.53 -8.58 -15.43
N TYR A 64 -5.77 -9.06 -15.38
CA TYR A 64 -6.23 -9.90 -14.27
C TYR A 64 -5.40 -11.19 -14.14
N ASP A 65 -5.13 -11.87 -15.26
CA ASP A 65 -4.35 -13.11 -15.29
C ASP A 65 -2.91 -12.87 -14.81
N TYR A 66 -2.33 -11.70 -15.12
CA TYR A 66 -1.01 -11.32 -14.60
C TYR A 66 -1.04 -11.19 -13.08
N ILE A 67 -2.03 -10.49 -12.51
CA ILE A 67 -2.18 -10.34 -11.06
C ILE A 67 -2.38 -11.71 -10.39
N GLN A 68 -3.19 -12.60 -11.00
CA GLN A 68 -3.39 -13.96 -10.49
C GLN A 68 -2.12 -14.83 -10.55
N SER A 69 -1.23 -14.57 -11.50
CA SER A 69 0.01 -15.33 -11.66
C SER A 69 1.10 -14.97 -10.66
N LEU A 70 0.94 -13.86 -9.92
CA LEU A 70 1.95 -13.38 -8.97
C LEU A 70 2.22 -14.42 -7.88
N LYS A 71 3.49 -14.80 -7.74
CA LYS A 71 4.01 -15.67 -6.69
C LYS A 71 5.19 -14.99 -6.02
N SER A 72 5.38 -15.23 -4.73
CA SER A 72 6.50 -14.72 -3.97
C SER A 72 7.44 -15.84 -3.61
N ASP A 73 8.72 -15.70 -3.98
CA ASP A 73 9.78 -16.64 -3.63
C ASP A 73 10.18 -16.52 -2.14
N TYR A 74 9.74 -15.46 -1.47
CA TYR A 74 10.11 -15.12 -0.09
C TYR A 74 9.17 -15.70 0.98
N LEU A 75 8.24 -16.59 0.59
CA LEU A 75 7.31 -17.23 1.52
C LEU A 75 7.92 -18.43 2.26
N GLY A 76 9.15 -18.83 1.92
CA GLY A 76 9.84 -19.95 2.55
C GLY A 76 10.13 -19.73 4.04
N GLU A 77 10.03 -20.79 4.84
CA GLU A 77 10.28 -20.77 6.29
C GLU A 77 11.69 -20.25 6.63
N SER A 78 12.69 -20.57 5.81
CA SER A 78 14.08 -20.12 5.98
C SER A 78 14.23 -18.59 5.96
N PHE A 79 13.48 -17.89 5.10
CA PHE A 79 13.52 -16.42 5.05
C PHE A 79 12.87 -15.81 6.30
N ASN A 80 11.79 -16.42 6.80
CA ASN A 80 11.15 -15.99 8.04
C ASN A 80 12.06 -16.18 9.26
N GLU A 81 12.74 -17.32 9.36
CA GLU A 81 13.71 -17.57 10.44
C GLU A 81 14.85 -16.55 10.41
N GLN A 82 15.39 -16.26 9.22
CA GLN A 82 16.42 -15.25 9.06
C GLN A 82 15.91 -13.86 9.44
N ALA A 83 14.68 -13.50 9.05
CA ALA A 83 14.06 -12.23 9.41
C ALA A 83 13.89 -12.12 10.94
N ILE A 84 13.37 -13.15 11.60
CA ILE A 84 13.20 -13.18 13.07
C ILE A 84 14.56 -13.00 13.77
N ARG A 85 15.61 -13.69 13.30
CA ARG A 85 16.96 -13.53 13.84
C ARG A 85 17.46 -12.09 13.74
N LEU A 86 17.35 -11.49 12.55
CA LEU A 86 17.78 -10.10 12.30
C LEU A 86 16.96 -9.09 13.11
N LEU A 87 15.65 -9.30 13.26
CA LEU A 87 14.81 -8.46 14.12
C LEU A 87 15.30 -8.52 15.58
N GLY A 88 15.69 -9.69 16.08
CA GLY A 88 16.29 -9.85 17.41
C GLY A 88 17.62 -9.11 17.55
N GLU A 89 18.49 -9.15 16.54
CA GLU A 89 19.75 -8.41 16.52
C GLU A 89 19.52 -6.89 16.58
N VAL A 90 18.57 -6.36 15.80
CA VAL A 90 18.21 -4.93 15.82
C VAL A 90 17.60 -4.52 17.16
N ARG A 91 16.77 -5.37 17.79
CA ARG A 91 16.28 -5.12 19.16
C ARG A 91 17.43 -4.97 20.14
N MET A 92 18.41 -5.87 20.09
CA MET A 92 19.61 -5.74 20.92
C MET A 92 20.42 -4.47 20.61
N MET A 93 20.48 -4.02 19.36
CA MET A 93 21.14 -2.75 19.02
C MET A 93 20.40 -1.56 19.67
N LEU A 94 19.08 -1.50 19.58
CA LEU A 94 18.27 -0.45 20.22
C LEU A 94 18.48 -0.38 21.75
N GLU A 95 18.66 -1.53 22.39
CA GLU A 95 18.92 -1.62 23.83
C GLU A 95 20.37 -1.24 24.20
N LYS A 96 21.36 -1.69 23.41
CA LYS A 96 22.79 -1.55 23.71
C LYS A 96 23.38 -0.19 23.39
N VAL A 97 22.85 0.51 22.38
CA VAL A 97 23.32 1.87 22.06
C VAL A 97 23.15 2.73 23.31
N VAL A 98 24.17 3.47 23.69
CA VAL A 98 24.13 4.33 24.90
C VAL A 98 23.85 5.77 24.51
N ASP A 99 24.41 6.22 23.38
CA ASP A 99 24.27 7.58 22.91
C ASP A 99 22.82 7.89 22.44
N PRO A 100 22.17 8.94 22.99
CA PRO A 100 20.81 9.28 22.60
C PRO A 100 20.67 9.67 21.13
N LEU A 101 21.69 10.30 20.53
CA LEU A 101 21.64 10.69 19.12
C LEU A 101 21.66 9.45 18.23
N GLU A 102 22.60 8.53 18.45
CA GLU A 102 22.65 7.25 17.72
C GLU A 102 21.34 6.45 17.84
N LYS A 103 20.67 6.46 19.00
CA LYS A 103 19.34 5.82 19.14
C LYS A 103 18.29 6.44 18.25
N LEU A 104 18.24 7.77 18.21
CA LEU A 104 17.29 8.51 17.38
C LEU A 104 17.56 8.27 15.89
N GLU A 105 18.83 8.20 15.48
CA GLU A 105 19.20 7.86 14.10
C GLU A 105 18.79 6.44 13.71
N LEU A 106 18.94 5.48 14.62
CA LEU A 106 18.51 4.11 14.40
C LEU A 106 16.98 4.04 14.24
N ILE A 107 16.23 4.73 15.12
CA ILE A 107 14.76 4.84 15.02
C ILE A 107 14.36 5.46 13.68
N ASP A 108 15.00 6.56 13.28
CA ASP A 108 14.71 7.23 12.01
C ASP A 108 14.97 6.32 10.81
N THR A 109 16.09 5.60 10.85
CA THR A 109 16.46 4.64 9.80
C THR A 109 15.42 3.52 9.68
N LEU A 110 14.98 2.96 10.81
CA LEU A 110 13.95 1.91 10.82
C LEU A 110 12.60 2.41 10.27
N GLN A 111 12.21 3.64 10.58
CA GLN A 111 11.00 4.26 10.02
C GLN A 111 11.10 4.44 8.51
N ARG A 112 12.23 4.96 8.02
CA ARG A 112 12.45 5.21 6.58
C ARG A 112 12.57 3.91 5.77
N LEU A 113 13.02 2.83 6.39
CA LEU A 113 13.05 1.49 5.80
C LEU A 113 11.68 0.77 5.85
N GLY A 114 10.68 1.34 6.52
CA GLY A 114 9.37 0.71 6.68
C GLY A 114 9.37 -0.47 7.67
N LEU A 115 10.37 -0.56 8.55
CA LEU A 115 10.54 -1.64 9.53
C LEU A 115 10.07 -1.26 10.95
N SER A 116 9.69 0.00 11.16
CA SER A 116 9.34 0.55 12.48
C SER A 116 8.22 -0.19 13.20
N TYR A 117 7.30 -0.82 12.47
CA TYR A 117 6.18 -1.58 13.06
C TYR A 117 6.63 -2.80 13.88
N HIS A 118 7.84 -3.30 13.67
CA HIS A 118 8.41 -4.40 14.47
C HIS A 118 8.99 -3.95 15.82
N PHE A 119 9.16 -2.64 16.03
CA PHE A 119 9.89 -2.06 17.17
C PHE A 119 9.10 -0.94 17.87
N GLN A 120 7.76 -1.01 17.83
CA GLN A 120 6.89 0.06 18.34
C GLN A 120 7.10 0.30 19.84
N ASP A 121 7.23 -0.77 20.62
CA ASP A 121 7.40 -0.68 22.08
C ASP A 121 8.77 -0.11 22.44
N GLU A 122 9.84 -0.57 21.78
CA GLU A 122 11.19 -0.05 21.96
C GLU A 122 11.26 1.44 21.60
N THR A 123 10.70 1.80 20.44
CA THR A 123 10.65 3.19 19.98
C THR A 123 9.92 4.07 20.98
N LYS A 124 8.75 3.63 21.47
CA LYS A 124 7.98 4.39 22.46
C LYS A 124 8.79 4.62 23.73
N ARG A 125 9.39 3.55 24.29
CA ARG A 125 10.19 3.63 25.52
C ARG A 125 11.38 4.57 25.36
N ILE A 126 12.12 4.47 24.24
CA ILE A 126 13.29 5.31 23.98
C ILE A 126 12.88 6.78 23.86
N LEU A 127 11.82 7.09 23.12
CA LEU A 127 11.35 8.47 22.94
C LEU A 127 10.80 9.06 24.25
N GLU A 128 10.09 8.27 25.05
CA GLU A 128 9.60 8.69 26.37
C GLU A 128 10.75 9.04 27.31
N ASP A 129 11.77 8.18 27.36
CA ASP A 129 12.98 8.36 28.16
C ASP A 129 13.80 9.59 27.73
N ILE A 130 13.88 9.85 26.42
CA ILE A 130 14.51 11.07 25.88
C ILE A 130 13.70 12.32 26.26
N HIS A 131 12.37 12.28 26.13
CA HIS A 131 11.50 13.41 26.46
C HIS A 131 11.57 13.79 27.94
N ILE A 132 11.49 12.81 28.85
CA ILE A 132 11.58 13.05 30.30
C ILE A 132 12.95 13.65 30.68
N ARG A 133 14.05 13.15 30.09
CA ARG A 133 15.39 13.68 30.37
C ARG A 133 15.61 15.09 29.85
N ALA A 134 14.95 15.47 28.74
CA ALA A 134 15.01 16.81 28.19
C ALA A 134 14.37 17.85 29.14
N ASP A 135 13.33 17.48 29.88
CA ASP A 135 12.67 18.35 30.86
C ASP A 135 13.48 18.51 32.16
N GLN A 136 14.24 17.49 32.56
CA GLN A 136 14.95 17.45 33.84
C GLN A 136 16.38 18.02 33.81
N SER A 137 17.06 17.94 32.67
CA SER A 137 18.43 18.45 32.51
C SER A 137 18.54 19.14 31.17
N LYS A 138 19.28 20.25 31.09
CA LYS A 138 19.78 20.75 29.81
C LYS A 138 20.47 19.57 29.14
N ALA A 139 19.85 19.00 28.11
CA ALA A 139 20.34 17.83 27.42
C ALA A 139 21.68 18.17 26.74
N LEU A 140 22.77 17.97 27.48
CA LEU A 140 24.13 18.32 27.08
C LEU A 140 24.52 17.64 25.76
N TRP A 141 23.98 16.44 25.50
CA TRP A 141 24.24 15.66 24.28
C TRP A 141 23.76 16.35 22.99
N LYS A 142 22.85 17.34 23.08
CA LYS A 142 22.38 18.14 21.93
C LYS A 142 22.75 19.61 22.01
N GLU A 143 23.51 20.04 23.03
CA GLU A 143 23.90 21.45 23.20
C GLU A 143 24.73 21.92 22.00
N GLY A 144 24.23 22.92 21.28
CA GLY A 144 24.87 23.45 20.07
C GLY A 144 24.75 22.55 18.81
N ASN A 145 24.08 21.40 18.89
CA ASN A 145 23.89 20.50 17.76
C ASN A 145 22.49 20.65 17.15
N LEU A 146 22.41 21.41 16.05
CA LEU A 146 21.16 21.63 15.31
C LEU A 146 20.56 20.33 14.78
N TYR A 147 21.40 19.41 14.28
CA TYR A 147 20.94 18.14 13.72
C TYR A 147 20.28 17.27 14.79
N ALA A 148 20.94 17.11 15.94
CA ALA A 148 20.40 16.34 17.06
C ALA A 148 19.07 16.94 17.55
N THR A 149 19.02 18.26 17.71
CA THR A 149 17.81 18.97 18.17
C THR A 149 16.66 18.81 17.18
N ALA A 150 16.91 18.97 15.88
CA ALA A 150 15.89 18.85 14.84
C ALA A 150 15.38 17.41 14.69
N LEU A 151 16.28 16.42 14.82
CA LEU A 151 15.93 15.00 14.74
C LEU A 151 15.02 14.59 15.90
N GLU A 152 15.41 14.93 17.13
CA GLU A 152 14.59 14.68 18.32
C GLU A 152 13.23 15.37 18.21
N PHE A 153 13.19 16.66 17.88
CA PHE A 153 11.97 17.42 17.73
C PHE A 153 10.99 16.76 16.75
N ARG A 154 11.50 16.35 15.57
CA ARG A 154 10.70 15.68 14.56
C ARG A 154 10.16 14.35 15.06
N LEU A 155 11.01 13.50 15.61
CA LEU A 155 10.62 12.16 16.06
C LEU A 155 9.61 12.22 17.20
N LEU A 156 9.83 13.10 18.19
CA LEU A 156 8.89 13.32 19.29
C LEU A 156 7.52 13.79 18.79
N ARG A 157 7.47 14.80 17.91
CA ARG A 157 6.20 15.27 17.35
C ARG A 157 5.48 14.21 16.51
N GLN A 158 6.21 13.43 15.72
CA GLN A 158 5.63 12.32 14.96
C GLN A 158 4.97 11.27 15.85
N HIS A 159 5.45 11.11 17.10
CA HIS A 159 4.93 10.16 18.07
C HIS A 159 3.94 10.78 19.07
N GLY A 160 3.53 12.03 18.84
CA GLY A 160 2.48 12.70 19.62
C GLY A 160 2.96 13.35 20.92
N TYR A 161 4.27 13.48 21.13
CA TYR A 161 4.80 14.21 22.29
C TYR A 161 4.66 15.72 22.09
N ASN A 162 4.36 16.42 23.18
CA ASN A 162 4.27 17.87 23.17
C ASN A 162 5.68 18.49 23.23
N VAL A 163 6.10 19.14 22.14
CA VAL A 163 7.40 19.80 22.05
C VAL A 163 7.19 21.25 21.61
N THR A 164 7.64 22.18 22.46
CA THR A 164 7.58 23.62 22.21
C THR A 164 8.52 24.03 21.08
N GLN A 165 8.19 25.13 20.41
CA GLN A 165 8.98 25.71 19.33
C GLN A 165 10.17 26.51 19.87
#